data_AF-A0AAD5NWA8-F1
#
_entry.id   AF-A0AAD5NWA8-F1
#
_cell.length_a   1.000
_cell.length_b   1.000
_cell.length_c   1.000
_cell.angle_alpha   90.00
_cell.angle_beta   90.00
_cell.angle_gamma   90.00
#
_symmetry.space_group_name_H-M   'P 1'
#
loop_
_entity.id
_entity.type
_entity.pdbx_description
1 polymer ?
#
loop_
_entity_poly.entity_id
_entity_poly.type
_entity_poly.pdbx_seq_one_letter_code
_entity_poly.pdbx_strand_id
1 'polypeptide(L)'
;MLCVVQMQVATSISLLAVCECLEGFTPKSSGDWKILDWTEGCVRRALLPCNHSNGFLKYEAVKLLDMSHSWVDKNISLVECEKLCLNNCSCTAFANSDVREGGTGC
;
A
#
# COMPACT_ATOMS: atom_id res chain seq x y z
N MET A 1 -1.61 10.09 -11.34
CA MET A 1 -2.19 8.91 -12.00
C MET A 1 -1.39 7.72 -11.50
N LEU A 2 -2.06 6.77 -10.83
CA LEU A 2 -1.54 5.51 -10.27
C LEU A 2 -0.74 5.66 -8.96
N CYS A 3 -1.42 5.43 -7.83
CA CYS A 3 -0.78 5.13 -6.56
C CYS A 3 -1.44 3.87 -6.02
N VAL A 4 -0.83 2.72 -6.32
CA VAL A 4 -1.02 1.58 -5.46
C VAL A 4 0.33 0.99 -5.10
N VAL A 5 0.76 1.40 -3.92
CA VAL A 5 1.61 0.63 -3.03
C VAL A 5 2.96 0.26 -3.63
N GLN A 6 3.94 1.17 -3.53
CA GLN A 6 5.31 0.74 -3.25
C GLN A 6 5.42 0.40 -1.76
N MET A 7 4.70 -0.62 -1.29
CA MET A 7 5.20 -1.44 -0.19
C MET A 7 6.25 -2.32 -0.86
N GLN A 8 7.44 -1.77 -1.05
CA GLN A 8 8.57 -2.61 -1.39
C GLN A 8 8.86 -3.43 -0.13
N VAL A 9 8.53 -4.72 -0.18
CA VAL A 9 9.08 -5.67 0.78
C VAL A 9 10.55 -5.81 0.42
N ALA A 10 11.39 -4.96 1.01
CA ALA A 10 12.81 -5.21 1.04
C ALA A 10 13.03 -6.38 2.01
N THR A 11 13.02 -7.61 1.49
CA THR A 11 13.51 -8.76 2.26
C THR A 11 14.98 -8.47 2.56
N SER A 12 15.24 -8.01 3.78
CA SER A 12 16.59 -7.93 4.33
C SER A 12 17.24 -9.30 4.14
N ILE A 13 18.41 -9.33 3.49
CA ILE A 13 19.29 -10.47 3.20
C ILE A 13 19.18 -11.04 1.76
N SER A 14 19.57 -10.25 0.74
CA SER A 14 20.28 -10.75 -0.45
C SER A 14 20.68 -9.60 -1.38
N LEU A 15 21.84 -9.70 -2.05
CA LEU A 15 22.46 -8.68 -2.93
C LEU A 15 21.64 -8.28 -4.18
N LEU A 16 20.39 -8.72 -4.28
CA LEU A 16 19.38 -8.28 -5.24
C LEU A 16 18.10 -8.02 -4.43
N ALA A 17 17.74 -6.76 -4.25
CA ALA A 17 16.49 -6.37 -3.59
C ALA A 17 15.33 -6.66 -4.55
N VAL A 18 14.85 -7.90 -4.61
CA VAL A 18 13.75 -8.28 -5.50
C VAL A 18 12.46 -7.60 -5.04
N CYS A 19 11.84 -6.81 -5.93
CA CYS A 19 10.50 -6.26 -5.67
C CYS A 19 9.41 -7.24 -6.10
N GLU A 20 8.38 -7.36 -5.28
CA GLU A 20 7.18 -8.14 -5.57
C GLU A 20 5.92 -7.27 -5.40
N CYS A 21 4.91 -7.51 -6.23
CA CYS A 21 3.62 -6.86 -6.08
C CYS A 21 2.77 -7.57 -5.02
N LEU A 22 2.10 -6.79 -4.19
CA LEU A 22 1.15 -7.31 -3.20
C LEU A 22 0.00 -8.09 -3.86
N GLU A 23 -0.67 -8.91 -3.07
CA GLU A 23 -1.86 -9.62 -3.52
C GLU A 23 -2.95 -8.64 -4.00
N GLY A 24 -3.55 -8.94 -5.15
CA GLY A 24 -4.48 -8.04 -5.84
C GLY A 24 -3.81 -7.03 -6.77
N PHE A 25 -2.47 -7.03 -6.85
CA PHE A 25 -1.69 -6.20 -7.76
C PHE A 25 -0.95 -7.03 -8.81
N THR A 26 -0.55 -6.35 -9.88
CA THR A 26 0.29 -6.89 -10.96
C THR A 26 1.27 -5.82 -11.42
N PRO A 27 2.46 -6.19 -11.92
CA PRO A 27 3.41 -5.23 -12.49
C PRO A 27 2.73 -4.35 -13.54
N LYS A 28 3.01 -3.05 -13.50
CA LYS A 28 2.53 -2.13 -14.54
C LYS A 28 3.10 -2.51 -15.91
N SER A 29 4.37 -2.91 -15.94
CA SER A 29 5.09 -3.36 -17.12
C SER A 29 5.73 -4.72 -16.86
N SER A 30 5.21 -5.77 -17.51
CA SER A 30 5.76 -7.12 -17.39
C SER A 30 7.12 -7.28 -18.08
N GLY A 31 7.47 -6.39 -19.01
CA GLY A 31 8.77 -6.36 -19.67
C GLY A 31 9.86 -5.86 -18.73
N ASP A 32 9.62 -4.72 -18.09
CA ASP A 32 10.55 -4.08 -17.16
C ASP A 32 10.78 -4.98 -15.94
N TRP A 33 9.71 -5.62 -15.43
CA TRP A 33 9.81 -6.56 -14.32
C TRP A 33 10.72 -7.76 -14.61
N LYS A 34 10.79 -8.23 -15.87
CA LYS A 34 11.66 -9.36 -16.28
C LYS A 34 13.13 -8.99 -16.34
N ILE A 35 13.45 -7.72 -16.53
CA ILE A 35 14.82 -7.19 -16.54
C ILE A 35 15.23 -6.56 -15.21
N LEU A 36 14.46 -6.82 -14.14
CA LEU A 36 14.68 -6.31 -12.79
C LEU A 36 14.52 -4.77 -12.68
N ASP A 37 13.75 -4.17 -13.58
CA ASP A 37 13.33 -2.78 -13.47
C ASP A 37 11.91 -2.70 -12.87
N TRP A 38 11.85 -2.17 -11.65
CA TRP A 38 10.62 -2.05 -10.86
C TRP A 38 10.16 -0.60 -10.69
N THR A 39 10.74 0.33 -11.45
CA THR A 39 10.48 1.77 -11.32
C THR A 39 9.00 2.13 -11.51
N GLU A 40 8.33 1.45 -12.46
CA GLU A 40 6.92 1.64 -12.77
C GLU A 40 5.96 1.01 -11.74
N GLY A 41 6.49 0.18 -10.83
CA GLY A 41 5.75 -0.41 -9.72
C GLY A 41 4.59 -1.31 -10.14
N CYS A 42 3.58 -1.36 -9.27
CA CYS A 42 2.44 -2.26 -9.36
C CYS A 42 1.13 -1.50 -9.58
N VAL A 43 0.20 -2.13 -10.28
CA VAL A 43 -1.16 -1.62 -10.52
C VAL A 43 -2.19 -2.65 -10.09
N ARG A 44 -3.39 -2.20 -9.72
CA ARG A 44 -4.45 -3.10 -9.25
C ARG A 44 -4.87 -4.03 -10.37
N ARG A 45 -4.97 -5.33 -10.08
CA ARG A 45 -5.35 -6.36 -11.05
C ARG A 45 -6.80 -6.22 -11.53
N ALA A 46 -7.70 -5.76 -10.65
CA ALA A 46 -9.11 -5.59 -10.94
C ALA A 46 -9.57 -4.15 -10.64
N LEU A 47 -10.40 -3.59 -11.54
CA LEU A 47 -11.18 -2.39 -11.25
C LEU A 47 -12.28 -2.77 -10.27
N LEU A 48 -12.05 -2.54 -8.99
CA LEU A 48 -13.11 -2.78 -8.01
C LEU A 48 -14.07 -1.58 -8.05
N PRO A 49 -15.39 -1.82 -8.17
CA PRO A 49 -16.38 -0.75 -8.00
C PRO A 49 -16.15 -0.12 -6.63
N CYS A 50 -16.24 1.20 -6.53
CA CYS A 50 -16.17 1.89 -5.25
C CYS A 50 -17.44 1.58 -4.45
N ASN A 51 -17.43 0.43 -3.79
CA ASN A 51 -18.50 -0.03 -2.94
C ASN A 51 -17.90 -0.41 -1.58
N HIS A 52 -18.72 -0.27 -0.56
CA HIS A 52 -18.34 -0.49 0.83
C HIS A 52 -18.10 -1.98 1.14
N SER A 53 -18.23 -2.86 0.15
CA SER A 53 -17.94 -4.30 0.26
C SER A 53 -16.50 -4.66 -0.09
N ASN A 54 -15.69 -3.70 -0.56
CA ASN A 54 -14.27 -3.93 -0.75
C ASN A 54 -13.57 -3.99 0.61
N GLY A 55 -13.04 -5.15 0.97
CA GLY A 55 -12.20 -5.30 2.16
C GLY A 55 -10.74 -4.89 1.93
N PHE A 56 -9.99 -4.75 3.02
CA PHE A 56 -8.55 -4.57 3.01
C PHE A 56 -7.83 -5.84 3.44
N LEU A 57 -6.69 -6.12 2.82
CA LEU A 57 -5.75 -7.15 3.28
C LEU A 57 -4.77 -6.51 4.26
N LYS A 58 -4.65 -7.11 5.44
CA LYS A 58 -3.69 -6.66 6.46
C LYS A 58 -2.29 -7.20 6.12
N TYR A 59 -1.32 -6.29 6.03
CA TYR A 59 0.10 -6.63 5.93
C TYR A 59 0.82 -6.21 7.21
N GLU A 60 1.74 -7.05 7.68
CA GLU A 60 2.56 -6.80 8.87
C GLU A 60 4.04 -6.67 8.48
N ALA A 61 4.83 -5.99 9.31
CA ALA A 61 6.28 -5.79 9.12
C ALA A 61 6.68 -5.14 7.77
N VAL A 62 5.85 -4.21 7.27
CA VAL A 62 6.12 -3.46 6.05
C VAL A 62 6.84 -2.15 6.35
N LYS A 63 7.78 -1.76 5.48
CA LYS A 63 8.40 -0.44 5.51
C LYS A 63 7.67 0.48 4.52
N LEU A 64 7.11 1.57 5.02
CA LEU A 64 6.52 2.62 4.18
C LEU A 64 7.63 3.54 3.70
N LEU A 65 7.82 3.64 2.38
CA LEU A 65 8.96 4.34 1.77
C LEU A 65 8.60 5.67 1.11
N ASP A 66 7.33 5.89 0.74
CA ASP A 66 6.85 7.17 0.22
C ASP A 66 5.47 7.52 0.84
N MET A 67 5.42 8.69 1.48
CA MET A 67 4.24 9.25 2.15
C MET A 67 3.87 10.64 1.58
N SER A 68 4.47 11.05 0.46
CA SER A 68 4.29 12.39 -0.13
C SER A 68 2.84 12.70 -0.57
N HIS A 69 2.04 11.66 -0.80
CA HIS A 69 0.62 11.77 -1.18
C HIS A 69 -0.34 11.17 -0.14
N SER A 70 0.12 10.99 1.10
CA SER A 70 -0.75 10.65 2.23
C SER A 70 -1.16 11.89 3.02
N TRP A 71 -2.31 11.82 3.67
CA TRP A 71 -2.67 12.72 4.74
C TRP A 71 -2.50 11.97 6.07
N VAL A 72 -2.25 12.72 7.14
CA VAL A 72 -2.01 12.18 8.48
C VAL A 72 -2.91 12.92 9.47
N ASP A 73 -3.65 12.17 10.25
CA ASP A 73 -4.42 12.61 11.41
C ASP A 73 -4.15 11.70 12.63
N LYS A 74 -3.46 12.29 13.62
CA LYS A 74 -3.07 11.61 14.85
C LYS A 74 -4.23 11.40 15.83
N ASN A 75 -5.36 12.08 15.62
CA ASN A 75 -6.46 12.10 16.58
C ASN A 75 -7.52 11.02 16.30
N ILE A 76 -7.45 10.35 15.15
CA ILE A 76 -8.42 9.32 14.78
C ILE A 76 -7.88 7.91 15.03
N SER A 77 -8.81 6.99 15.28
CA SER A 77 -8.47 5.57 15.45
C SER A 77 -8.22 4.89 14.11
N LEU A 78 -7.50 3.76 14.13
CA LEU A 78 -7.28 2.94 12.94
C LEU A 78 -8.62 2.45 12.32
N VAL A 79 -9.63 2.20 13.15
CA VAL A 79 -10.98 1.80 12.70
C VAL A 79 -11.70 2.94 11.98
N GLU A 80 -11.48 4.18 12.41
CA GLU A 80 -12.03 5.36 11.75
C GLU A 80 -11.28 5.66 10.44
N CYS A 81 -9.97 5.48 10.45
CA CYS A 81 -9.11 5.55 9.27
C CYS A 81 -9.57 4.56 8.18
N GLU A 82 -9.90 3.32 8.55
CA GLU A 82 -10.47 2.32 7.63
C GLU A 82 -11.78 2.81 7.01
N LYS A 83 -12.72 3.33 7.81
CA LYS A 83 -14.00 3.86 7.30
C LYS A 83 -13.81 5.04 6.36
N LEU A 84 -12.91 5.95 6.68
CA LEU A 84 -12.57 7.08 5.81
C LEU A 84 -11.99 6.60 4.49
N CYS A 85 -11.13 5.58 4.52
CA CYS A 85 -10.56 4.97 3.32
C CYS A 85 -11.64 4.28 2.48
N LEU A 86 -12.55 3.50 3.09
CA LEU A 86 -13.67 2.87 2.39
C LEU A 86 -14.59 3.88 1.69
N ASN A 87 -14.79 5.05 2.31
CA ASN A 87 -15.61 6.13 1.76
C ASN A 87 -14.89 6.97 0.70
N ASN A 88 -13.59 6.77 0.51
CA ASN A 88 -12.78 7.49 -0.46
C ASN A 88 -12.33 6.53 -1.58
N CYS A 89 -12.97 6.63 -2.74
CA CYS A 89 -12.66 5.77 -3.89
C CYS A 89 -11.22 5.90 -4.42
N SER A 90 -10.51 6.96 -4.04
CA SER A 90 -9.08 7.15 -4.36
C SER A 90 -8.16 6.55 -3.31
N CYS A 91 -8.68 6.18 -2.14
CA CYS A 91 -7.90 5.55 -1.08
C CYS A 91 -7.62 4.09 -1.43
N THR A 92 -6.37 3.69 -1.27
CA THR A 92 -5.90 2.34 -1.63
C THR A 92 -5.27 1.58 -0.48
N ALA A 93 -4.90 2.28 0.60
CA ALA A 93 -4.34 1.72 1.81
C ALA A 93 -4.51 2.71 2.98
N PHE A 94 -4.41 2.20 4.20
CA PHE A 94 -4.39 2.97 5.42
C PHE A 94 -3.47 2.29 6.45
N ALA A 95 -2.91 3.04 7.40
CA ALA A 95 -2.00 2.53 8.42
C ALA A 95 -2.01 3.45 9.64
N ASN A 96 -1.42 3.02 10.75
CA ASN A 96 -1.16 3.94 11.86
C ASN A 96 -0.03 4.91 11.51
N SER A 97 -0.22 6.19 11.83
CA SER A 97 0.82 7.21 11.72
C SER A 97 1.95 7.05 12.73
N ASP A 98 1.66 6.49 13.90
CA ASP A 98 2.63 6.15 14.93
C ASP A 98 2.43 4.69 15.33
N VAL A 99 3.49 3.90 15.28
CA VAL A 99 3.47 2.45 15.58
C VAL A 99 3.87 2.13 17.03
N ARG A 100 4.21 3.15 17.83
CA ARG A 100 4.51 2.99 19.26
C ARG A 100 3.25 2.62 20.04
N GLU A 101 3.44 1.96 21.19
CA GLU A 101 2.37 1.67 22.17
C GLU A 101 1.11 0.98 21.59
N GLY A 102 1.29 0.16 20.55
CA GLY A 102 0.18 -0.57 19.91
C GLY A 102 -0.47 0.14 18.73
N GLY A 103 0.03 1.31 18.35
CA GLY A 103 -0.37 2.01 17.13
C GLY A 103 -1.46 3.06 17.35
N THR A 104 -1.22 4.29 16.90
CA THR A 104 -2.20 5.39 16.98
C THR A 104 -2.24 6.23 15.70
N GLY A 105 -3.34 6.95 15.52
CA GLY A 105 -3.58 7.80 14.37
C GLY A 105 -3.81 7.04 13.06
N CYS A 106 -3.87 7.85 12.02
CA CYS A 106 -3.95 7.58 10.58
C CYS A 106 -2.94 8.55 9.94
#